data_AF-A0A7J9PXX0-F1
#
_entry.id   AF-A0A7J9PXX0-F1
#
_cell.length_a   1.000
_cell.length_b   1.000
_cell.length_c   1.000
_cell.angle_alpha   90.00
_cell.angle_beta   90.00
_cell.angle_gamma   90.00
#
_symmetry.space_group_name_H-M   'P 1'
#
loop_
_entity.id
_entity.type
_entity.pdbx_description
1 polymer ?
#
loop_
_entity_poly.entity_id
_entity_poly.type
_entity_poly.pdbx_seq_one_letter_code
_entity_poly.pdbx_strand_id
1 'polypeptide(L)' 'MLKHHKHLMIVALTGTPGTGKTSVSEILRKKGYTIIDLNKIVEQHNFISGYDDERRCRIADMKKL' A
#
# COMPACT_ATOMS: atom_id res chain seq x y z
N MET A 1 20.34 31.08 4.03
CA MET A 1 19.55 30.15 3.19
C MET A 1 19.03 29.01 4.06
N LEU A 2 17.77 29.06 4.47
CA LEU A 2 17.14 28.01 5.27
C LEU A 2 16.79 26.82 4.37
N LYS A 3 17.46 25.67 4.59
CA LYS A 3 17.05 24.39 4.01
C LYS A 3 15.73 23.98 4.66
N HIS A 4 14.60 24.25 4.01
CA HIS A 4 13.32 23.67 4.41
C HIS A 4 13.39 22.15 4.20
N HIS A 5 13.75 21.41 5.24
CA HIS A 5 13.54 19.97 5.31
C HIS A 5 12.02 19.71 5.38
N LYS A 6 11.36 19.62 4.21
CA LYS A 6 9.99 19.11 4.11
C LYS A 6 9.99 17.72 4.75
N HIS A 7 9.36 17.61 5.92
CA HIS A 7 9.14 16.31 6.53
C HIS A 7 8.14 15.55 5.67
N LEU A 8 8.59 14.47 5.04
CA LEU A 8 7.72 13.59 4.29
C LEU A 8 6.91 12.77 5.29
N MET A 9 5.59 12.98 5.31
CA MET A 9 4.67 12.21 6.14
C MET A 9 4.22 10.97 5.37
N ILE A 10 4.41 9.79 5.96
CA ILE A 10 3.95 8.50 5.43
C ILE A 10 2.84 7.99 6.32
N VAL A 11 1.73 7.56 5.72
CA VAL A 11 0.56 7.01 6.43
C VAL A 11 0.22 5.65 5.84
N ALA A 12 0.10 4.63 6.70
CA ALA A 12 -0.35 3.30 6.30
C ALA A 12 -1.87 3.18 6.45
N LEU A 13 -2.57 2.86 5.36
CA LEU A 13 -4.00 2.56 5.37
C LEU A 13 -4.20 1.06 5.59
N THR A 14 -4.59 0.67 6.80
CA THR A 14 -4.83 -0.73 7.20
C THR A 14 -6.28 -0.95 7.62
N GLY A 15 -6.66 -2.22 7.79
CA GLY A 15 -8.02 -2.66 8.11
C GLY A 15 -8.39 -3.95 7.39
N THR A 16 -9.40 -4.66 7.90
CA THR A 16 -9.90 -5.91 7.30
C THR A 16 -10.46 -5.68 5.88
N PRO A 17 -10.53 -6.71 5.01
CA PRO A 17 -11.16 -6.58 3.70
C PRO A 17 -12.59 -6.02 3.82
N GLY A 18 -12.97 -5.11 2.91
CA GLY A 18 -14.30 -4.49 2.91
C GLY A 18 -14.46 -3.21 3.76
N THR A 19 -13.50 -2.82 4.61
CA THR A 19 -13.62 -1.62 5.46
C THR A 19 -13.49 -0.26 4.75
N GLY A 20 -13.40 -0.25 3.41
CA GLY A 20 -13.38 0.99 2.62
C GLY A 20 -12.01 1.64 2.39
N LYS A 21 -10.89 0.95 2.70
CA LYS A 21 -9.52 1.47 2.46
C LYS A 21 -9.31 1.98 1.03
N THR A 22 -9.72 1.20 0.03
CA THR A 22 -9.61 1.58 -1.39
C THR A 22 -10.40 2.85 -1.68
N SER A 23 -11.63 2.95 -1.15
CA SER A 23 -12.47 4.14 -1.30
C SER A 23 -11.82 5.39 -0.67
N VAL A 24 -11.27 5.27 0.53
CA VAL A 24 -10.54 6.36 1.20
C VAL A 24 -9.29 6.76 0.41
N SER A 25 -8.56 5.78 -0.13
CA SER A 25 -7.35 6.04 -0.92
C SER A 25 -7.66 6.86 -2.17
N GLU A 26 -8.80 6.62 -2.84
CA GLU A 26 -9.21 7.41 -4.01
C GLU A 26 -9.60 8.85 -3.65
N ILE A 27 -10.23 9.06 -2.49
CA ILE A 27 -10.52 10.41 -1.98
C ILE A 27 -9.22 11.17 -1.70
N LEU A 28 -8.23 10.51 -1.07
CA LEU A 28 -6.93 11.12 -0.80
C LEU A 28 -6.16 11.41 -2.09
N ARG A 29 -6.21 10.51 -3.08
CA ARG A 29 -5.66 10.72 -4.43
C ARG A 29 -6.20 12.02 -5.04
N LYS A 30 -7.52 12.23 -5.01
CA LYS A 30 -8.18 13.46 -5.49
C LYS A 30 -7.79 14.72 -4.72
N LYS A 31 -7.38 14.57 -3.45
CA LYS A 31 -6.87 15.67 -2.61
C LYS A 31 -5.38 15.97 -2.83
N GLY A 32 -4.73 15.32 -3.80
CA GLY A 32 -3.33 15.56 -4.15
C GLY A 32 -2.33 14.72 -3.36
N TYR A 33 -2.79 13.74 -2.58
CA TYR A 33 -1.88 12.80 -1.92
C TYR A 33 -1.34 11.77 -2.92
N THR A 34 -0.05 11.47 -2.82
CA THR A 34 0.54 10.32 -3.50
C THR A 34 0.08 9.05 -2.81
N ILE A 35 -0.54 8.14 -3.56
CA ILE A 35 -1.04 6.88 -3.02
C ILE A 35 -0.25 5.73 -3.63
N ILE A 36 0.41 4.98 -2.76
CA ILE A 36 1.17 3.78 -3.07
C ILE A 36 0.26 2.58 -2.76
N ASP A 37 -0.12 1.83 -3.79
CA ASP A 37 -0.92 0.61 -3.64
C ASP A 37 0.01 -0.60 -3.52
N LEU A 38 0.18 -1.08 -2.30
CA LEU A 38 1.12 -2.15 -2.00
C LEU A 38 0.75 -3.46 -2.70
N ASN A 39 -0.54 -3.78 -2.82
CA ASN A 39 -0.99 -5.01 -3.47
C ASN A 39 -0.62 -5.00 -4.95
N LYS A 40 -0.79 -3.86 -5.63
CA LYS A 40 -0.39 -3.71 -7.03
C LYS A 40 1.12 -3.87 -7.21
N ILE A 41 1.93 -3.29 -6.32
CA ILE A 41 3.40 -3.42 -6.38
C ILE A 41 3.82 -4.87 -6.24
N VAL A 42 3.25 -5.57 -5.25
CA VAL A 42 3.53 -7.00 -5.03
C VAL A 42 3.19 -7.83 -6.26
N GLU A 43 2.05 -7.58 -6.90
CA GLU A 43 1.64 -8.30 -8.11
C GLU A 43 2.49 -7.94 -9.34
N GLN A 44 2.74 -6.66 -9.58
CA GLN A 44 3.49 -6.17 -10.74
C GLN A 44 4.94 -6.64 -10.74
N HIS A 45 5.57 -6.70 -9.57
CA HIS A 45 6.96 -7.13 -9.43
C HIS A 45 7.12 -8.60 -9.03
N ASN A 46 6.02 -9.36 -8.97
CA ASN A 46 6.00 -10.76 -8.56
C ASN A 46 6.69 -11.01 -7.20
N PHE A 47 6.45 -10.11 -6.23
CA PHE A 47 6.94 -10.22 -4.85
C PHE A 47 6.06 -11.15 -4.02
N ILE A 48 5.80 -12.35 -4.54
CA ILE A 48 4.92 -13.34 -3.94
C ILE A 48 5.79 -14.51 -3.48
N SER A 49 5.68 -14.88 -2.20
CA SER A 49 6.40 -16.03 -1.63
C SER A 49 5.55 -17.32 -1.65
N GLY A 50 4.24 -17.20 -1.85
CA GLY A 50 3.32 -18.33 -1.89
C GLY A 50 1.86 -17.91 -1.89
N TYR A 51 0.97 -18.87 -1.65
CA TYR A 51 -0.47 -18.67 -1.51
C TYR A 51 -0.96 -19.35 -0.23
N ASP A 52 -1.82 -18.66 0.52
CA ASP A 52 -2.50 -19.17 1.70
C ASP A 52 -3.88 -19.70 1.26
N ASP A 53 -4.02 -21.02 1.19
CA ASP A 53 -5.25 -21.68 0.72
C ASP A 53 -6.43 -21.48 1.67
N GLU A 54 -6.18 -21.41 2.99
CA GLU A 54 -7.23 -21.22 4.00
C GLU A 54 -7.84 -19.81 3.89
N ARG A 55 -6.97 -18.80 3.75
CA ARG A 55 -7.37 -17.40 3.63
C ARG A 55 -7.65 -16.96 2.20
N ARG A 56 -7.37 -17.84 1.24
CA ARG A 56 -7.51 -17.62 -0.21
C ARG A 56 -6.83 -16.33 -0.66
N CYS A 57 -5.57 -16.14 -0.25
CA CYS A 57 -4.82 -14.93 -0.56
C CYS A 57 -3.34 -15.20 -0.85
N ARG A 58 -2.70 -14.27 -1.58
CA ARG A 58 -1.26 -14.33 -1.85
C ARG A 58 -0.47 -13.88 -0.63
N ILE A 59 0.64 -14.56 -0.38
CA ILE A 59 1.59 -14.19 0.68
C ILE A 59 2.67 -13.31 0.04
N ALA A 60 2.78 -12.07 0.51
CA ALA A 60 3.80 -11.13 0.03
C ALA A 60 5.19 -11.50 0.57
N ASP A 61 6.19 -11.47 -0.32
CA ASP A 61 7.59 -11.68 0.01
C ASP A 61 8.19 -10.37 0.54
N MET A 62 8.16 -10.21 1.86
CA MET A 62 8.63 -9.00 2.55
C MET A 62 10.13 -8.72 2.39
N LYS A 63 10.93 -9.68 1.88
CA LYS A 63 12.36 -9.47 1.63
C LYS A 63 12.64 -8.86 0.25
N LYS A 64 11.71 -9.03 -0.70
CA LYS A 64 11.83 -8.49 -2.07
C LYS A 64 11.16 -7.13 -2.23
N LEU A 65 10.23 -6.83 -1.33
CA LEU A 65 9.53 -5.56 -1.23
C LEU A 65 10.41 -4.48 -0.60
#